data_AF-A0A6C0EPZ1-F1
#
_entry.id   AF-A0A6C0EPZ1-F1
#
_cell.length_a   1.000
_cell.length_b   1.000
_cell.length_c   1.000
_cell.angle_alpha   90.00
_cell.angle_beta   90.00
_cell.angle_gamma   90.00
#
_symmetry.space_group_name_H-M   'P 1'
#
loop_
_entity.id
_entity.type
_entity.pdbx_description
1 polymer ?
#
loop_
_entity_poly.entity_id
_entity_poly.type
_entity_poly.pdbx_seq_one_letter_code
_entity_poly.pdbx_strand_id
1 'polypeptide(L)'
;MGIDTRFWGPSGWDLFHRIAFHSNNPHKVLANIAEVLPCKFCRNSTRRFVKELPYNKNDPAKWLYEIHNMVNHKLRIQHSRDPKVIDPGSNPSFEEVKKRFSSRLLNEVVGQEFLLSIAVNFTPTLRRIEIQNRFLHNLAEAYPLFKQFYSKPDFENYAEWMNGFTQISISHVKSYESKCKHTKTCRKPKGGGRRISRRYTRKDLKKI
;
A
#
# COMPACT_ATOMS: atom_id res chain seq x y z
N MET A 1 5.20 13.42 9.09
CA MET A 1 5.75 12.09 9.39
C MET A 1 5.36 11.11 8.30
N GLY A 2 5.86 9.87 8.36
CA GLY A 2 5.45 8.76 7.50
C GLY A 2 5.75 7.42 8.18
N ILE A 3 5.24 6.32 7.64
CA ILE A 3 5.60 4.96 8.11
C ILE A 3 6.72 4.40 7.24
N ASP A 4 7.62 3.61 7.82
CA ASP A 4 8.75 3.00 7.09
C ASP A 4 8.26 2.19 5.89
N THR A 5 8.70 2.59 4.69
CA THR A 5 8.29 1.96 3.43
C THR A 5 8.61 0.46 3.32
N ARG A 6 9.57 -0.05 4.10
CA ARG A 6 9.91 -1.48 4.12
C ARG A 6 8.87 -2.33 4.83
N PHE A 7 8.08 -1.71 5.71
CA PHE A 7 6.98 -2.34 6.42
C PHE A 7 5.73 -2.38 5.53
N TRP A 8 5.17 -1.22 5.17
CA TRP A 8 3.88 -1.17 4.47
C TRP A 8 3.97 -1.36 2.95
N GLY A 9 5.13 -1.09 2.33
CA GLY A 9 5.28 -1.07 0.87
C GLY A 9 4.94 -2.41 0.21
N PRO A 10 5.54 -3.54 0.64
CA PRO A 10 5.19 -4.86 0.12
C PRO A 10 3.70 -5.22 0.29
N SER A 11 3.13 -4.89 1.45
CA SER A 11 1.71 -5.13 1.75
C SER A 11 0.78 -4.34 0.82
N GLY A 12 1.09 -3.06 0.56
CA GLY A 12 0.33 -2.22 -0.35
C GLY A 12 0.40 -2.72 -1.80
N TRP A 13 1.59 -3.13 -2.26
CA TRP A 13 1.74 -3.72 -3.60
C TRP A 13 0.99 -5.04 -3.75
N ASP A 14 0.96 -5.88 -2.71
CA ASP A 14 0.16 -7.12 -2.73
C ASP A 14 -1.32 -6.80 -2.90
N LEU A 15 -1.86 -5.87 -2.11
CA LEU A 15 -3.25 -5.42 -2.19
C LEU A 15 -3.59 -4.88 -3.58
N PHE A 16 -2.83 -3.91 -4.09
CA PHE A 16 -3.16 -3.25 -5.35
C PHE A 16 -3.03 -4.18 -6.56
N HIS A 17 -2.03 -5.08 -6.58
CA HIS A 17 -1.94 -6.07 -7.65
C HIS A 17 -3.13 -7.02 -7.63
N ARG A 18 -3.54 -7.53 -6.47
CA ARG A 18 -4.75 -8.38 -6.38
C ARG A 18 -6.01 -7.64 -6.82
N ILE A 19 -6.15 -6.36 -6.45
CA ILE A 19 -7.22 -5.49 -6.95
C ILE A 19 -7.17 -5.38 -8.48
N ALA A 20 -6.00 -5.12 -9.05
CA ALA A 20 -5.85 -4.95 -10.49
C ALA A 20 -6.21 -6.23 -11.28
N PHE A 21 -5.94 -7.41 -10.73
CA PHE A 21 -6.22 -8.70 -11.39
C PHE A 21 -7.64 -9.22 -11.17
N HIS A 22 -8.27 -8.94 -10.02
CA HIS A 22 -9.50 -9.63 -9.58
C HIS A 22 -10.70 -8.73 -9.32
N SER A 23 -10.51 -7.41 -9.26
CA SER A 23 -11.61 -6.49 -9.03
C SER A 23 -12.38 -6.20 -10.31
N ASN A 24 -13.71 -6.09 -10.20
CA ASN A 24 -14.54 -5.57 -11.29
C ASN A 24 -14.39 -4.06 -11.48
N ASN A 25 -13.96 -3.33 -10.44
CA ASN A 25 -13.87 -1.87 -10.45
C ASN A 25 -12.51 -1.36 -9.91
N PRO A 26 -11.37 -1.79 -10.48
CA PRO A 26 -10.05 -1.42 -9.96
C PRO A 26 -9.72 0.06 -10.20
N HIS A 27 -10.32 0.69 -11.20
CA HIS A 27 -9.96 2.03 -11.67
C HIS A 27 -10.04 3.11 -10.60
N LYS A 28 -11.12 3.17 -9.81
CA LYS A 28 -11.33 4.26 -8.86
C LYS A 28 -10.30 4.25 -7.73
N VAL A 29 -9.89 3.06 -7.28
CA VAL A 29 -8.86 2.90 -6.24
C VAL A 29 -7.46 3.07 -6.82
N LEU A 30 -7.18 2.49 -7.99
CA LEU A 30 -5.86 2.52 -8.61
C LEU A 30 -5.46 3.91 -9.14
N ALA A 31 -6.40 4.68 -9.68
CA ALA A 31 -6.11 6.04 -10.14
C ALA A 31 -5.75 7.01 -8.99
N ASN A 32 -6.18 6.68 -7.76
CA ASN A 32 -6.05 7.55 -6.59
C ASN A 32 -5.02 7.07 -5.55
N ILE A 33 -4.22 6.04 -5.86
CA ILE A 33 -3.25 5.45 -4.92
C ILE A 33 -2.33 6.51 -4.31
N ALA A 34 -1.90 7.47 -5.14
CA ALA A 34 -0.95 8.50 -4.76
C ALA A 34 -1.45 9.43 -3.62
N GLU A 35 -2.76 9.50 -3.40
CA GLU A 35 -3.33 10.41 -2.41
C GLU A 35 -3.24 9.87 -0.97
N VAL A 36 -3.14 8.55 -0.81
CA VAL A 36 -3.24 7.91 0.50
C VAL A 36 -1.94 7.32 1.04
N LEU A 37 -0.89 7.18 0.22
CA LEU A 37 0.37 6.57 0.67
C LEU A 37 0.90 7.26 1.94
N PRO A 38 1.30 6.52 3.00
CA PRO A 38 1.75 7.08 4.28
C PRO A 38 3.21 7.59 4.20
N CYS A 39 3.57 8.22 3.08
CA CYS A 39 4.91 8.74 2.78
C CYS A 39 4.81 9.89 1.78
N LYS A 40 5.14 11.12 2.20
CA LYS A 40 5.00 12.32 1.35
C LYS A 40 5.77 12.24 0.01
N PHE A 41 6.98 11.68 0.03
CA PHE A 41 7.80 11.56 -1.17
C PHE A 41 7.30 10.47 -2.12
N CYS A 42 6.70 9.42 -1.56
CA CYS A 42 6.06 8.36 -2.31
C CYS A 42 4.83 8.92 -3.02
N ARG A 43 3.96 9.67 -2.31
CA ARG A 43 2.82 10.39 -2.91
C ARG A 43 3.27 11.29 -4.08
N ASN A 44 4.26 12.13 -3.87
CA ASN A 44 4.74 13.05 -4.91
C ASN A 44 5.32 12.30 -6.14
N SER A 45 6.07 11.22 -5.91
CA SER A 45 6.63 10.42 -7.02
C SER A 45 5.52 9.71 -7.79
N THR A 46 4.58 9.08 -7.10
CA THR A 46 3.46 8.37 -7.71
C THR A 46 2.54 9.32 -8.47
N ARG A 47 2.27 10.53 -7.97
CA ARG A 47 1.52 11.56 -8.72
C ARG A 47 2.19 11.87 -10.06
N ARG A 48 3.52 11.98 -10.08
CA ARG A 48 4.27 12.21 -11.31
C ARG A 48 4.16 11.02 -12.26
N PHE A 49 4.31 9.80 -11.76
CA PHE A 49 4.22 8.58 -12.55
C PHE A 49 2.83 8.37 -13.15
N VAL A 50 1.76 8.60 -12.38
CA VAL A 50 0.38 8.50 -12.88
C VAL A 50 0.07 9.59 -13.91
N LYS A 51 0.73 10.76 -13.84
CA LYS A 51 0.62 11.81 -14.87
C LYS A 51 1.37 11.44 -16.15
N GLU A 52 2.57 10.86 -16.03
CA GLU A 52 3.40 10.41 -17.15
C GLU A 52 2.81 9.17 -17.84
N LEU A 53 2.19 8.28 -17.08
CA LEU A 53 1.51 7.07 -17.53
C LEU A 53 0.06 7.07 -17.03
N PRO A 54 -0.86 7.74 -17.74
CA PRO A 54 -2.28 7.79 -17.38
C PRO A 54 -2.90 6.40 -17.24
N TYR A 55 -3.91 6.30 -16.38
CA TYR A 55 -4.57 5.03 -16.09
C TYR A 55 -5.20 4.39 -17.33
N ASN A 56 -4.85 3.13 -17.60
CA ASN A 56 -5.45 2.33 -18.65
C ASN A 56 -6.54 1.42 -18.07
N LYS A 57 -7.81 1.73 -18.38
CA LYS A 57 -8.97 0.94 -17.95
C LYS A 57 -9.06 -0.46 -18.60
N ASN A 58 -8.44 -0.64 -19.76
CA ASN A 58 -8.51 -1.91 -20.50
C ASN A 58 -7.53 -2.95 -19.96
N ASP A 59 -6.44 -2.50 -19.32
CA ASP A 59 -5.45 -3.39 -18.71
C ASP A 59 -4.90 -2.81 -17.39
N PRO A 60 -5.72 -2.84 -16.31
CA PRO A 60 -5.34 -2.32 -15.00
C PRO A 60 -4.11 -3.01 -14.42
N ALA A 61 -3.96 -4.31 -14.67
CA ALA A 61 -2.86 -5.11 -14.17
C ALA A 61 -1.53 -4.71 -14.82
N LYS A 62 -1.53 -4.54 -16.15
CA LYS A 62 -0.34 -4.07 -16.87
C LYS A 62 0.02 -2.63 -16.49
N TRP A 63 -0.97 -1.76 -16.39
CA TRP A 63 -0.74 -0.38 -15.95
C TRP A 63 -0.09 -0.32 -14.56
N LEU A 64 -0.62 -1.07 -13.59
CA LEU A 64 -0.05 -1.08 -12.24
C LEU A 64 1.35 -1.69 -12.22
N TYR A 65 1.61 -2.70 -13.04
CA TYR A 65 2.94 -3.27 -13.25
C TYR A 65 3.94 -2.22 -13.74
N GLU A 66 3.55 -1.39 -14.70
CA GLU A 66 4.42 -0.31 -15.23
C GLU A 66 4.69 0.76 -14.18
N ILE A 67 3.66 1.22 -13.44
CA ILE A 67 3.83 2.14 -12.31
C ILE A 67 4.77 1.56 -11.24
N HIS A 68 4.64 0.27 -10.91
CA HIS A 68 5.53 -0.40 -9.96
C HIS A 68 6.97 -0.41 -10.49
N ASN A 69 7.17 -0.66 -11.78
CA ASN A 69 8.49 -0.64 -12.40
C ASN A 69 9.13 0.76 -12.41
N MET A 70 8.34 1.83 -12.57
CA MET A 70 8.81 3.22 -12.40
C MET A 70 9.29 3.48 -10.97
N VAL A 71 8.56 2.97 -9.97
CA VAL A 71 8.99 3.03 -8.55
C VAL A 71 10.29 2.25 -8.35
N ASN A 72 10.41 1.04 -8.91
CA ASN A 72 11.61 0.21 -8.78
C ASN A 72 12.83 0.89 -9.41
N HIS A 73 12.68 1.45 -10.61
CA HIS A 73 13.74 2.21 -11.28
C HIS A 73 14.21 3.39 -10.42
N LYS A 74 13.27 4.16 -9.86
CA LYS A 74 13.59 5.24 -8.93
C LYS A 74 14.33 4.73 -7.69
N LEU A 75 13.92 3.61 -7.11
CA LEU A 75 14.58 3.04 -5.93
C LEU A 75 16.02 2.57 -6.24
N ARG A 76 16.27 2.00 -7.42
CA ARG A 76 17.63 1.65 -7.87
C ARG A 76 18.54 2.86 -8.01
N ILE A 77 18.07 3.94 -8.64
CA ILE A 77 18.82 5.22 -8.72
C ILE A 77 19.10 5.78 -7.31
N GLN A 78 18.13 5.68 -6.40
CA GLN A 78 18.32 6.13 -5.03
C GLN A 78 19.31 5.24 -4.26
N HIS A 79 19.30 3.93 -4.51
CA HIS A 79 20.25 2.96 -3.92
C HIS A 79 21.68 3.20 -4.38
N SER A 80 21.91 3.44 -5.68
CA SER A 80 23.26 3.72 -6.19
C SER A 80 23.90 4.97 -5.58
N ARG A 81 23.09 5.91 -5.07
CA ARG A 81 23.55 7.13 -4.38
C ARG A 81 23.56 7.00 -2.85
N ASP A 82 22.84 6.03 -2.31
CA ASP A 82 22.68 5.79 -0.87
C ASP A 82 22.35 4.32 -0.64
N PRO A 83 23.34 3.47 -0.32
CA PRO A 83 23.14 2.04 -0.10
C PRO A 83 22.14 1.69 1.01
N LYS A 84 21.74 2.65 1.85
CA LYS A 84 20.67 2.47 2.86
C LYS A 84 19.28 2.47 2.23
N VAL A 85 19.15 2.95 1.00
CA VAL A 85 17.95 2.77 0.17
C VAL A 85 17.86 1.29 -0.24
N ILE A 86 16.64 0.76 -0.37
CA ILE A 86 16.47 -0.66 -0.69
C ILE A 86 16.66 -0.82 -2.19
N ASP A 87 17.48 -1.78 -2.60
CA ASP A 87 17.50 -2.24 -3.98
C ASP A 87 16.33 -3.22 -4.19
N PRO A 88 15.35 -2.90 -5.07
CA PRO A 88 14.29 -3.83 -5.40
C PRO A 88 14.77 -5.01 -6.26
N GLY A 89 15.97 -4.96 -6.83
CA GLY A 89 16.48 -5.92 -7.81
C GLY A 89 16.02 -5.63 -9.23
N SER A 90 16.24 -6.59 -10.13
CA SER A 90 15.70 -6.56 -11.49
C SER A 90 14.17 -6.59 -11.48
N ASN A 91 13.55 -5.96 -12.48
CA ASN A 91 12.10 -6.07 -12.63
C ASN A 91 11.76 -7.49 -13.09
N PRO A 92 10.76 -8.16 -12.49
CA PRO A 92 10.17 -9.34 -13.11
C PRO A 92 9.50 -8.94 -14.43
N SER A 93 9.35 -9.90 -15.33
CA SER A 93 8.48 -9.78 -16.50
C SER A 93 7.02 -9.66 -16.09
N PHE A 94 6.18 -9.12 -16.98
CA PHE A 94 4.74 -9.06 -16.72
C PHE A 94 4.12 -10.45 -16.58
N GLU A 95 4.60 -11.45 -17.33
CA GLU A 95 4.12 -12.83 -17.23
C GLU A 95 4.43 -13.45 -15.86
N GLU A 96 5.59 -13.15 -15.27
CA GLU A 96 5.89 -13.58 -13.89
C GLU A 96 4.95 -12.91 -12.88
N VAL A 97 4.64 -11.63 -13.06
CA VAL A 97 3.66 -10.92 -12.21
C VAL A 97 2.26 -11.51 -12.38
N LYS A 98 1.83 -11.75 -13.62
CA LYS A 98 0.54 -12.38 -13.96
C LYS A 98 0.42 -13.77 -13.34
N LYS A 99 1.45 -14.62 -13.50
CA LYS A 99 1.51 -15.94 -12.87
C LYS A 99 1.43 -15.85 -11.35
N ARG A 100 2.09 -14.85 -10.75
CA ARG A 100 2.09 -14.65 -9.29
C ARG A 100 0.73 -14.21 -8.74
N PHE A 101 -0.01 -13.35 -9.45
CA PHE A 101 -1.22 -12.72 -8.91
C PHE A 101 -2.53 -13.31 -9.44
N SER A 102 -2.53 -14.00 -10.58
CA SER A 102 -3.72 -14.69 -11.12
C SER A 102 -4.33 -15.72 -10.16
N SER A 103 -3.53 -16.38 -9.33
CA SER A 103 -4.01 -17.34 -8.32
C SER A 103 -4.26 -16.75 -6.93
N ARG A 104 -3.94 -15.46 -6.73
CA ARG A 104 -3.98 -14.81 -5.42
C ARG A 104 -5.20 -13.91 -5.33
N LEU A 105 -6.31 -14.51 -4.88
CA LEU A 105 -7.63 -13.88 -4.85
C LEU A 105 -7.76 -12.81 -3.74
N LEU A 106 -8.86 -12.06 -3.78
CA LEU A 106 -9.29 -11.08 -2.76
C LEU A 106 -10.24 -11.71 -1.71
N ASN A 107 -10.09 -13.00 -1.45
CA ASN A 107 -10.93 -13.77 -0.51
C ASN A 107 -10.26 -13.99 0.86
N GLU A 108 -9.11 -13.37 1.09
CA GLU A 108 -8.40 -13.33 2.37
C GLU A 108 -8.04 -11.88 2.71
N VAL A 109 -7.85 -11.58 3.99
CA VAL A 109 -7.51 -10.22 4.43
C VAL A 109 -6.10 -9.86 3.97
N VAL A 110 -5.99 -9.01 2.94
CA VAL A 110 -4.74 -8.49 2.38
C VAL A 110 -4.58 -6.99 2.61
N GLY A 111 -3.33 -6.52 2.55
CA GLY A 111 -3.01 -5.10 2.70
C GLY A 111 -3.01 -4.58 4.14
N GLN A 112 -3.07 -5.46 5.15
CA GLN A 112 -3.22 -5.10 6.56
C GLN A 112 -2.19 -4.06 7.03
N GLU A 113 -0.90 -4.32 6.78
CA GLU A 113 0.20 -3.43 7.17
C GLU A 113 0.10 -2.08 6.45
N PHE A 114 -0.39 -2.07 5.20
CA PHE A 114 -0.59 -0.84 4.44
C PHE A 114 -1.78 -0.02 4.93
N LEU A 115 -2.96 -0.64 5.04
CA LEU A 115 -4.19 0.03 5.42
C LEU A 115 -4.08 0.61 6.84
N LEU A 116 -3.54 -0.17 7.80
CA LEU A 116 -3.34 0.35 9.14
C LEU A 116 -2.25 1.43 9.20
N SER A 117 -1.22 1.36 8.34
CA SER A 117 -0.22 2.43 8.24
C SER A 117 -0.81 3.74 7.71
N ILE A 118 -1.80 3.68 6.82
CA ILE A 118 -2.53 4.88 6.37
C ILE A 118 -3.27 5.50 7.56
N ALA A 119 -4.00 4.68 8.31
CA ALA A 119 -4.80 5.12 9.44
C ALA A 119 -3.95 5.67 10.59
N VAL A 120 -2.87 4.98 10.98
CA VAL A 120 -1.93 5.46 12.02
C VAL A 120 -1.23 6.76 11.62
N ASN A 121 -0.90 6.94 10.35
CA ASN A 121 -0.28 8.18 9.85
C ASN A 121 -1.31 9.29 9.49
N PHE A 122 -2.59 9.06 9.79
CA PHE A 122 -3.64 10.02 9.51
C PHE A 122 -3.60 11.20 10.50
N THR A 123 -3.97 12.38 10.01
CA THR A 123 -4.20 13.55 10.87
C THR A 123 -5.42 14.24 10.30
N PRO A 124 -6.51 14.37 11.06
CA PRO A 124 -7.77 14.84 10.53
C PRO A 124 -7.64 16.31 10.10
N THR A 125 -7.94 16.55 8.84
CA THR A 125 -8.27 17.85 8.28
C THR A 125 -9.40 17.63 7.28
N LEU A 126 -10.26 18.61 7.01
CA LEU A 126 -11.39 18.46 6.08
C LEU A 126 -10.96 17.81 4.75
N ARG A 127 -9.93 18.36 4.12
CA ARG A 127 -9.35 17.81 2.88
C ARG A 127 -8.84 16.37 3.03
N ARG A 128 -8.19 16.02 4.14
CA ARG A 128 -7.66 14.66 4.34
C ARG A 128 -8.79 13.66 4.62
N ILE A 129 -9.83 14.09 5.33
CA ILE A 129 -11.05 13.30 5.56
C ILE A 129 -11.74 12.99 4.23
N GLU A 130 -11.94 13.98 3.37
CA GLU A 130 -12.53 13.78 2.03
C GLU A 130 -11.73 12.79 1.18
N ILE A 131 -10.39 12.96 1.14
CA ILE A 131 -9.50 12.05 0.41
C ILE A 131 -9.61 10.62 0.95
N GLN A 132 -9.59 10.44 2.27
CA GLN A 132 -9.70 9.11 2.87
C GLN A 132 -11.07 8.50 2.66
N ASN A 133 -12.15 9.26 2.84
CA ASN A 133 -13.51 8.79 2.58
C ASN A 133 -13.64 8.26 1.15
N ARG A 134 -13.19 9.03 0.16
CA ARG A 134 -13.22 8.60 -1.25
C ARG A 134 -12.38 7.35 -1.47
N PHE A 135 -11.19 7.28 -0.88
CA PHE A 135 -10.35 6.09 -1.00
C PHE A 135 -11.01 4.85 -0.38
N LEU A 136 -11.55 4.94 0.84
CA LEU A 136 -12.18 3.82 1.53
C LEU A 136 -13.46 3.35 0.80
N HIS A 137 -14.25 4.29 0.31
CA HIS A 137 -15.41 3.97 -0.53
C HIS A 137 -14.99 3.21 -1.80
N ASN A 138 -14.00 3.72 -2.54
CA ASN A 138 -13.48 3.07 -3.75
C ASN A 138 -12.83 1.71 -3.43
N LEU A 139 -12.19 1.57 -2.26
CA LEU A 139 -11.64 0.31 -1.80
C LEU A 139 -12.76 -0.70 -1.53
N ALA A 140 -13.86 -0.28 -0.91
CA ALA A 140 -15.02 -1.13 -0.67
C ALA A 140 -15.69 -1.59 -1.97
N GLU A 141 -15.74 -0.75 -3.00
CA GLU A 141 -16.20 -1.19 -4.33
C GLU A 141 -15.26 -2.21 -4.97
N ALA A 142 -13.95 -2.10 -4.71
CA ALA A 142 -12.93 -2.89 -5.38
C ALA A 142 -12.55 -4.18 -4.64
N TYR A 143 -12.85 -4.29 -3.34
CA TYR A 143 -12.36 -5.35 -2.46
C TYR A 143 -13.51 -5.94 -1.62
N PRO A 144 -14.07 -7.11 -2.00
CA PRO A 144 -15.28 -7.67 -1.38
C PRO A 144 -15.22 -7.87 0.13
N LEU A 145 -14.11 -8.35 0.69
CA LEU A 145 -13.98 -8.50 2.14
C LEU A 145 -13.98 -7.15 2.86
N PHE A 146 -13.31 -6.15 2.30
CA PHE A 146 -13.35 -4.80 2.85
C PHE A 146 -14.76 -4.21 2.76
N LYS A 147 -15.51 -4.51 1.69
CA LYS A 147 -16.92 -4.10 1.54
C LYS A 147 -17.81 -4.59 2.69
N GLN A 148 -17.61 -5.82 3.15
CA GLN A 148 -18.37 -6.40 4.26
C GLN A 148 -18.09 -5.69 5.59
N PHE A 149 -16.87 -5.20 5.77
CA PHE A 149 -16.46 -4.42 6.92
C PHE A 149 -16.87 -2.94 6.82
N TYR A 150 -16.90 -2.38 5.61
CA TYR A 150 -17.01 -0.96 5.36
C TYR A 150 -18.33 -0.37 5.88
N SER A 151 -18.21 0.40 6.95
CA SER A 151 -19.24 1.27 7.52
C SER A 151 -18.76 2.73 7.48
N LYS A 152 -19.55 3.66 8.04
CA LYS A 152 -19.12 5.07 8.20
C LYS A 152 -17.79 5.09 8.98
N PRO A 153 -16.67 5.56 8.39
CA PRO A 153 -15.39 5.56 9.08
C PRO A 153 -15.40 6.53 10.27
N ASP A 154 -14.85 6.08 11.40
CA ASP A 154 -14.54 6.95 12.53
C ASP A 154 -13.16 7.58 12.30
N PHE A 155 -13.10 8.85 11.90
CA PHE A 155 -11.83 9.54 11.68
C PHE A 155 -11.20 10.11 12.94
N GLU A 156 -11.92 10.14 14.06
CA GLU A 156 -11.39 10.50 15.37
C GLU A 156 -10.59 9.33 15.93
N ASN A 157 -11.10 8.09 15.75
CA ASN A 157 -10.44 6.84 16.14
C ASN A 157 -10.07 5.97 14.92
N TYR A 158 -9.48 6.58 13.90
CA TYR A 158 -9.29 5.92 12.59
C TYR A 158 -8.39 4.67 12.64
N ALA A 159 -7.37 4.69 13.49
CA ALA A 159 -6.48 3.53 13.63
C ALA A 159 -7.23 2.35 14.27
N GLU A 160 -8.06 2.61 15.26
CA GLU A 160 -8.91 1.64 15.96
C GLU A 160 -9.98 1.08 15.02
N TRP A 161 -10.67 1.96 14.28
CA TRP A 161 -11.64 1.54 13.26
C TRP A 161 -10.97 0.64 12.20
N MET A 162 -9.84 1.08 11.61
CA MET A 162 -9.12 0.27 10.62
C MET A 162 -8.51 -1.01 11.21
N ASN A 163 -8.19 -1.03 12.51
CA ASN A 163 -7.75 -2.23 13.20
C ASN A 163 -8.87 -3.30 13.24
N GLY A 164 -10.14 -2.91 13.33
CA GLY A 164 -11.28 -3.82 13.21
C GLY A 164 -11.29 -4.65 11.92
N PHE A 165 -10.76 -4.11 10.81
CA PHE A 165 -10.56 -4.86 9.58
C PHE A 165 -9.22 -5.59 9.54
N THR A 166 -8.14 -4.88 9.88
CA THR A 166 -6.78 -5.36 9.64
C THR A 166 -6.31 -6.39 10.66
N GLN A 167 -6.86 -6.36 11.88
CA GLN A 167 -6.58 -7.30 12.97
C GLN A 167 -5.07 -7.45 13.29
N ILE A 168 -4.29 -6.38 13.10
CA ILE A 168 -2.86 -6.31 13.46
C ILE A 168 -2.62 -5.20 14.48
N SER A 169 -1.64 -5.38 15.38
CA SER A 169 -1.38 -4.44 16.47
C SER A 169 -1.07 -3.00 16.01
N ILE A 170 -1.85 -2.03 16.52
CA ILE A 170 -1.61 -0.59 16.31
C ILE A 170 -0.25 -0.17 16.88
N SER A 171 0.11 -0.64 18.07
CA SER A 171 1.41 -0.32 18.69
C SER A 171 2.57 -0.88 17.86
N HIS A 172 2.39 -2.04 17.23
CA HIS A 172 3.35 -2.59 16.30
C HIS A 172 3.51 -1.69 15.07
N VAL A 173 2.43 -1.19 14.47
CA VAL A 173 2.51 -0.26 13.33
C VAL A 173 3.16 1.07 13.74
N LYS A 174 2.79 1.62 14.90
CA LYS A 174 3.43 2.83 15.48
C LYS A 174 4.94 2.64 15.67
N SER A 175 5.39 1.42 15.98
CA SER A 175 6.81 1.11 16.04
C SER A 175 7.56 1.24 14.70
N TYR A 176 6.87 1.48 13.58
CA TYR A 176 7.47 1.80 12.27
C TYR A 176 7.32 3.26 11.86
N GLU A 177 6.83 4.13 12.74
CA GLU A 177 6.82 5.57 12.50
C GLU A 177 8.23 6.08 12.19
N SER A 178 8.32 6.93 11.18
CA SER A 178 9.57 7.36 10.62
C SER A 178 9.54 8.83 10.18
N LYS A 179 10.72 9.44 10.19
CA LYS A 179 10.92 10.76 9.60
C LYS A 179 11.24 10.60 8.13
N CYS A 180 10.65 11.46 7.30
CA CYS A 180 10.96 11.53 5.89
C CYS A 180 12.10 12.55 5.72
N LYS A 181 13.35 12.08 5.65
CA LYS A 181 14.55 12.93 5.48
C LYS A 181 14.86 13.16 3.99
N HIS A 182 15.23 14.38 3.62
CA HIS A 182 15.82 14.84 2.34
C HIS A 182 15.43 14.02 1.09
N THR A 183 14.34 14.38 0.40
CA THR A 183 13.88 13.84 -0.91
C THR A 183 13.75 12.30 -1.03
N LYS A 184 13.97 11.55 0.05
CA LYS A 184 14.02 10.08 0.11
C LYS A 184 12.78 9.53 0.82
N THR A 185 12.41 8.28 0.50
CA THR A 185 11.33 7.53 1.17
C THR A 185 11.39 7.63 2.71
N CYS A 186 10.25 7.60 3.39
CA CYS A 186 10.21 7.62 4.86
C CYS A 186 10.75 6.30 5.43
N ARG A 187 11.76 6.38 6.31
CA ARG A 187 12.49 5.21 6.85
C ARG A 187 13.03 5.45 8.25
N LYS A 188 13.11 4.38 9.03
CA LYS A 188 13.83 4.38 10.31
C LYS A 188 15.35 4.24 10.11
N PRO A 189 16.17 4.89 10.95
CA PRO A 189 17.64 4.75 10.91
C PRO A 189 18.13 3.34 11.27
N LYS A 190 17.43 2.64 12.18
CA LYS A 190 17.70 1.28 12.64
C LYS A 190 16.37 0.55 12.88
N GLY A 191 16.32 -0.75 12.61
CA GLY A 191 15.09 -1.55 12.66
C GLY A 191 14.15 -1.19 11.50
N GLY A 192 13.50 -2.19 10.89
CA GLY A 192 12.69 -2.00 9.69
C GLY A 192 13.08 -2.89 8.52
N GLY A 193 13.85 -3.95 8.74
CA GLY A 193 14.18 -4.94 7.72
C GLY A 193 12.93 -5.43 6.99
N ARG A 194 13.09 -5.76 5.70
CA ARG A 194 12.07 -6.42 4.89
C ARG A 194 11.67 -7.68 5.67
N ARG A 195 10.39 -7.84 6.04
CA ARG A 195 9.90 -9.19 6.33
C ARG A 195 10.01 -9.95 5.01
N ILE A 196 11.00 -10.82 4.89
CA ILE A 196 10.95 -11.90 3.89
C ILE A 196 9.66 -12.63 4.22
N SER A 197 8.68 -12.50 3.32
CA SER A 197 7.27 -12.89 3.48
C SER A 197 7.05 -13.94 4.58
N ARG A 198 6.49 -13.55 5.73
CA ARG A 198 5.71 -14.51 6.50
C ARG A 198 4.55 -14.90 5.57
N ARG A 199 4.61 -16.11 5.01
CA ARG A 199 3.39 -16.80 4.62
C ARG A 199 2.53 -16.79 5.88
N TYR A 200 1.47 -15.99 5.91
CA TYR A 200 0.42 -16.15 6.91
C TYR A 200 -0.21 -17.51 6.63
N THR A 201 0.43 -18.57 7.12
CA THR A 201 -0.21 -19.86 7.23
C THR A 201 -1.23 -19.73 8.36
N ARG A 202 -2.41 -20.31 8.16
CA ARG A 202 -3.60 -20.33 9.05
C ARG A 202 -3.37 -20.62 10.55
N LYS A 203 -2.14 -20.87 11.01
CA LYS A 203 -1.83 -21.29 12.39
C LYS A 203 -1.86 -20.14 13.41
N ASP A 204 -1.76 -18.88 12.99
CA ASP A 204 -1.70 -17.74 13.94
C ASP A 204 -3.08 -17.14 14.30
N LEU A 205 -4.19 -17.65 13.74
CA LEU A 205 -5.56 -17.20 14.05
C LEU A 205 -6.29 -18.07 15.09
N LYS A 206 -5.58 -19.01 15.74
CA LYS A 206 -6.12 -19.80 16.86
C LYS A 206 -5.33 -19.52 18.13
N LYS A 207 -5.47 -18.30 18.65
CA LYS A 207 -5.23 -17.93 20.05
C LYS A 207 -5.53 -16.44 20.19
N ILE A 208 -6.81 -16.12 20.40
CA ILE A 208 -7.39 -15.17 21.38
C ILE A 208 -8.89 -15.41 21.30
#